data_AF-A0A0H3KRM1-F1
#
_entry.id   AF-A0A0H3KRM1-F1
#
_cell.length_a   1.000
_cell.length_b   1.000
_cell.length_c   1.000
_cell.angle_alpha   90.00
_cell.angle_beta   90.00
_cell.angle_gamma   90.00
#
_symmetry.space_group_name_H-M   'P 1'
#
loop_
_entity.id
_entity.type
_entity.pdbx_description
1 polymer ?
#
loop_
_entity_poly.entity_id
_entity_poly.type
_entity_poly.pdbx_seq_one_letter_code
_entity_poly.pdbx_strand_id
1 'polypeptide(L)'
;MNLLEAMRIYVAVVEHGGLPGAASELKLGAAHVSDRIDGLERYLGCRLLLRCADDGVACTDAGIAFHQCCVRTLSAVDDAMADAGIRPPDAHVAEARRAAPHALHAARR
;
A
#
# COMPACT_ATOMS: atom_id res chain seq x y z
N MET A 1 -13.85 -5.62 -5.60
CA MET A 1 -12.74 -4.91 -4.93
C MET A 1 -12.91 -5.03 -3.43
N ASN A 2 -11.89 -5.47 -2.69
CA ASN A 2 -11.83 -5.32 -1.24
C ASN A 2 -10.92 -4.12 -0.91
N LEU A 3 -11.51 -3.06 -0.35
CA LEU A 3 -10.83 -1.77 -0.15
C LEU A 3 -9.73 -1.84 0.90
N LEU A 4 -9.95 -2.53 2.02
CA LEU A 4 -8.92 -2.63 3.08
C LEU A 4 -7.70 -3.41 2.60
N GLU A 5 -7.92 -4.48 1.84
CA GLU A 5 -6.85 -5.22 1.19
C GLU A 5 -6.13 -4.33 0.16
N ALA A 6 -6.88 -3.58 -0.66
CA ALA A 6 -6.29 -2.63 -1.63
C ALA A 6 -5.43 -1.56 -0.95
N MET A 7 -5.87 -1.01 0.18
CA MET A 7 -5.11 -0.05 0.98
C MET A 7 -3.83 -0.67 1.54
N ARG A 8 -3.87 -1.93 2.00
CA ARG A 8 -2.66 -2.65 2.46
C ARG A 8 -1.65 -2.85 1.33
N ILE A 9 -2.11 -3.30 0.16
CA ILE A 9 -1.26 -3.47 -1.02
C ILE A 9 -0.67 -2.12 -1.46
N TYR A 10 -1.49 -1.06 -1.48
CA TYR A 10 -1.04 0.28 -1.85
C TYR A 10 0.06 0.80 -0.91
N VAL A 11 -0.13 0.69 0.41
CA VAL A 11 0.89 1.08 1.39
C VAL A 11 2.20 0.32 1.15
N ALA A 12 2.14 -0.99 0.97
CA ALA A 12 3.33 -1.79 0.67
C ALA A 12 4.04 -1.34 -0.63
N VAL A 13 3.29 -1.04 -1.69
CA VAL A 13 3.88 -0.55 -2.95
C VAL A 13 4.61 0.78 -2.76
N VAL A 14 4.05 1.69 -1.94
CA VAL A 14 4.67 2.98 -1.63
C VAL A 14 5.91 2.81 -0.75
N GLU A 15 5.85 1.94 0.26
CA GLU A 15 6.96 1.71 1.20
C GLU A 15 8.15 0.98 0.55
N HIS A 16 7.86 0.06 -0.38
CA HIS A 16 8.89 -0.70 -1.11
C HIS A 16 9.30 -0.05 -2.45
N GLY A 17 8.71 1.09 -2.82
CA GLY A 17 9.10 1.86 -4.02
C GLY A 17 8.78 1.19 -5.36
N GLY A 18 7.96 0.14 -5.39
CA GLY A 18 7.65 -0.61 -6.60
C GLY A 18 6.73 -1.81 -6.39
N LEU A 19 6.08 -2.24 -7.47
CA LEU A 19 5.23 -3.44 -7.45
C LEU A 19 6.01 -4.73 -7.14
N PRO A 20 7.25 -4.95 -7.63
CA PRO A 20 7.99 -6.17 -7.33
C PRO A 20 8.37 -6.29 -5.84
N GLY A 21 8.73 -5.18 -5.21
CA GLY A 21 9.06 -5.14 -3.77
C GLY A 21 7.86 -5.49 -2.91
N ALA A 22 6.71 -4.87 -3.19
CA ALA A 22 5.45 -5.20 -2.50
C ALA A 22 4.97 -6.64 -2.76
N ALA A 23 5.07 -7.14 -4.00
CA ALA A 23 4.70 -8.51 -4.32
C ALA A 23 5.52 -9.52 -3.50
N SER A 24 6.82 -9.26 -3.34
CA SER A 24 7.74 -10.10 -2.59
C SER A 24 7.42 -10.08 -1.08
N GLU A 25 7.19 -8.90 -0.51
CA GLU A 25 6.83 -8.74 0.91
C GLU A 25 5.49 -9.41 1.23
N LEU A 26 4.48 -9.17 0.39
CA LEU A 26 3.13 -9.68 0.59
C LEU A 26 2.98 -11.15 0.22
N LYS A 27 4.02 -11.78 -0.36
CA LYS A 27 3.97 -13.12 -0.95
C LYS A 27 2.83 -13.26 -1.97
N LEU A 28 2.57 -12.21 -2.72
CA LEU A 28 1.55 -12.13 -3.78
C LEU A 28 2.22 -12.11 -5.16
N GLY A 29 1.49 -12.52 -6.19
CA GLY A 29 1.95 -12.37 -7.57
C GLY A 29 1.91 -10.89 -8.01
N ALA A 30 2.91 -10.44 -8.77
CA ALA A 30 2.97 -9.07 -9.30
C ALA A 30 1.71 -8.68 -10.10
N ALA A 31 1.11 -9.63 -10.82
CA ALA A 31 -0.16 -9.43 -11.52
C ALA A 31 -1.33 -9.13 -10.57
N HIS A 32 -1.38 -9.78 -9.39
CA HIS A 32 -2.40 -9.52 -8.38
C HIS A 32 -2.22 -8.14 -7.75
N VAL A 33 -0.97 -7.77 -7.45
CA VAL A 33 -0.63 -6.44 -6.93
C VAL A 33 -1.04 -5.37 -7.94
N SER A 34 -0.66 -5.53 -9.21
CA SER A 34 -1.03 -4.58 -10.28
C SER A 34 -2.56 -4.46 -10.42
N ASP A 35 -3.28 -5.57 -10.55
CA ASP A 35 -4.74 -5.54 -10.70
C ASP A 35 -5.42 -4.85 -9.50
N ARG A 36 -4.90 -5.06 -8.29
CA ARG A 36 -5.44 -4.41 -7.09
C ARG A 36 -5.22 -2.89 -7.10
N ILE A 37 -4.03 -2.43 -7.49
CA ILE A 37 -3.72 -1.01 -7.63
C ILE A 37 -4.58 -0.39 -8.75
N ASP A 38 -4.65 -1.03 -9.91
CA ASP A 38 -5.43 -0.56 -11.05
C ASP A 38 -6.93 -0.48 -10.71
N GLY A 39 -7.45 -1.44 -9.95
CA GLY A 39 -8.81 -1.39 -9.46
C GLY A 39 -9.03 -0.25 -8.45
N LEU A 40 -8.03 0.06 -7.62
CA LEU A 40 -8.13 1.09 -6.58
C LEU A 40 -8.14 2.48 -7.22
N GLU A 41 -7.24 2.73 -8.16
CA GLU A 41 -7.23 3.97 -8.95
C GLU A 41 -8.53 4.15 -9.73
N ARG A 42 -9.07 3.08 -10.31
CA ARG A 42 -10.40 3.10 -10.96
C ARG A 42 -11.52 3.44 -9.99
N TYR A 43 -11.49 2.86 -8.79
CA TYR A 43 -12.51 3.12 -7.76
C TYR A 43 -12.47 4.57 -7.26
N LEU A 44 -11.28 5.13 -7.09
CA LEU A 44 -11.09 6.51 -6.64
C LEU A 44 -11.24 7.54 -7.77
N GLY A 45 -11.16 7.10 -9.03
CA GLY A 45 -11.23 7.97 -10.21
C GLY A 45 -9.98 8.84 -10.40
N CYS A 46 -8.85 8.49 -9.77
CA CYS A 46 -7.61 9.24 -9.88
C CYS A 46 -6.38 8.32 -9.85
N ARG A 47 -5.27 8.82 -10.40
CA ARG A 47 -3.97 8.13 -10.35
C ARG A 47 -3.28 8.43 -9.02
N LEU A 48 -2.91 7.38 -8.30
CA LEU A 48 -2.14 7.43 -7.06
C LEU A 48 -0.64 7.25 -7.33
N LEU A 49 -0.29 6.48 -8.37
CA LEU A 49 1.09 6.14 -8.71
C LEU A 49 1.43 6.54 -10.16
N LEU A 50 2.69 6.92 -10.37
CA LEU A 50 3.31 7.17 -11.66
C LEU A 50 4.39 6.12 -11.88
N ARG A 51 4.46 5.52 -13.08
CA ARG A 51 5.57 4.64 -13.43
C ARG A 51 6.86 5.43 -13.63
N CYS A 52 7.94 4.93 -13.07
CA CYS A 52 9.30 5.42 -13.31
C CYS A 52 10.06 4.45 -14.24
N ALA A 53 11.26 4.85 -14.65
CA ALA A 53 12.22 3.92 -15.25
C ALA A 53 12.65 2.87 -14.21
N ASP A 54 13.00 1.67 -14.67
CA ASP A 54 13.49 0.56 -13.83
C ASP A 54 12.48 0.03 -12.80
N ASP A 55 11.24 -0.25 -13.24
CA ASP A 55 10.15 -0.88 -12.45
C ASP A 55 9.75 -0.16 -11.14
N GLY A 56 10.27 1.05 -10.93
CA GLY A 56 9.95 1.91 -9.81
C GLY A 56 8.62 2.65 -9.96
N VAL A 57 8.09 3.14 -8.85
CA VAL A 57 6.89 4.00 -8.82
C VAL A 57 7.12 5.26 -8.00
N ALA A 58 6.52 6.36 -8.45
CA ALA A 58 6.44 7.61 -7.71
C ALA A 58 4.99 7.91 -7.31
N CYS A 59 4.78 8.48 -6.13
CA CYS A 59 3.44 8.91 -5.69
C CYS A 59 3.04 10.23 -6.35
N THR A 60 1.77 10.34 -6.74
CA THR A 60 1.14 11.64 -7.05
C THR A 60 0.80 12.39 -5.76
N ASP A 61 0.44 13.67 -5.84
CA ASP A 61 -0.06 14.43 -4.68
C ASP A 61 -1.28 13.74 -4.03
N ALA A 62 -2.19 13.25 -4.87
CA ALA A 62 -3.34 12.45 -4.42
C ALA A 62 -2.89 11.14 -3.76
N GLY A 63 -1.86 10.48 -4.31
CA GLY A 63 -1.24 9.30 -3.73
C GLY A 63 -0.67 9.56 -2.34
N ILE A 64 0.08 10.65 -2.14
CA ILE A 64 0.66 11.01 -0.84
C ILE A 64 -0.45 11.23 0.21
N ALA A 65 -1.48 12.00 -0.14
CA ALA A 65 -2.62 12.25 0.75
C ALA A 65 -3.38 10.95 1.07
N PHE A 66 -3.59 10.10 0.06
CA PHE A 66 -4.28 8.83 0.22
C PHE A 66 -3.45 7.83 1.06
N HIS A 67 -2.14 7.80 0.91
CA HIS A 67 -1.23 6.97 1.70
C HIS A 67 -1.34 7.29 3.20
N GLN A 68 -1.29 8.57 3.55
CA GLN A 68 -1.48 9.01 4.94
C GLN A 68 -2.84 8.62 5.49
N CYS A 69 -3.89 8.68 4.66
CA CYS A 69 -5.22 8.21 5.02
C CYS A 69 -5.23 6.69 5.28
N CYS A 70 -4.64 5.91 4.37
CA CYS A 70 -4.54 4.45 4.48
C CYS A 70 -3.88 4.02 5.78
N VAL A 71 -2.73 4.62 6.14
CA VAL A 71 -2.01 4.29 7.37
C VAL A 71 -2.90 4.53 8.59
N ARG A 72 -3.59 5.68 8.67
CA ARG A 72 -4.50 5.98 9.79
C ARG A 72 -5.69 5.03 9.85
N THR A 73 -6.35 4.78 8.71
CA THR A 73 -7.51 3.89 8.63
C THR A 73 -7.14 2.47 9.02
N LEU A 74 -6.02 1.96 8.52
CA LEU A 74 -5.58 0.60 8.83
C LEU A 74 -5.18 0.46 10.30
N SER A 75 -4.51 1.46 10.87
CA SER A 75 -4.24 1.50 12.32
C SER A 75 -5.54 1.45 13.14
N ALA A 76 -6.53 2.29 12.80
CA ALA A 76 -7.81 2.30 13.52
C ALA A 76 -8.57 0.97 13.41
N VAL A 77 -8.46 0.29 12.26
CA VAL A 77 -9.02 -1.06 12.08
C VAL A 77 -8.28 -2.08 12.94
N ASP A 78 -6.94 -2.04 12.96
CA ASP A 78 -6.12 -2.92 13.80
C ASP A 78 -6.41 -2.70 15.30
N ASP A 79 -6.55 -1.44 15.75
CA ASP A 79 -6.93 -1.10 17.12
C ASP A 79 -8.32 -1.62 17.48
N ALA A 80 -9.32 -1.40 16.61
CA ALA A 80 -10.69 -1.89 16.83
C ALA A 80 -10.76 -3.43 16.89
N MET A 81 -9.94 -4.12 16.09
CA MET A 81 -9.83 -5.59 16.15
C MET A 81 -9.17 -6.06 17.44
N ALA A 82 -8.11 -5.38 17.89
CA ALA A 82 -7.44 -5.69 19.15
C ALA A 82 -8.37 -5.53 20.35
N ASP A 83 -9.13 -4.42 20.42
CA ASP A 83 -10.11 -4.16 21.47
C ASP A 83 -11.22 -5.21 21.50
N ALA A 84 -11.64 -5.70 20.33
CA ALA A 84 -12.62 -6.77 20.21
C ALA A 84 -12.04 -8.18 20.45
N GLY A 85 -10.73 -8.32 20.65
CA GLY A 85 -10.06 -9.61 20.77
C GLY A 85 -10.04 -10.43 19.48
N ILE A 86 -10.23 -9.79 18.32
CA ILE A 86 -10.27 -10.41 17.00
C ILE A 86 -8.88 -10.33 16.38
N ARG A 87 -8.31 -11.47 15.96
CA ARG A 87 -7.08 -11.48 15.16
C ARG A 87 -7.42 -11.71 13.70
N PRO A 88 -7.12 -10.77 12.78
CA PRO A 88 -7.39 -10.98 11.37
C PRO A 88 -6.50 -12.11 10.81
N PRO A 89 -7.02 -12.90 9.85
CA PRO A 89 -6.24 -13.96 9.19
C PRO A 89 -5.02 -13.41 8.41
N ASP A 90 -5.10 -12.17 7.93
CA ASP A 90 -4.04 -11.50 7.16
C ASP A 90 -3.11 -10.62 8.03
N ALA A 91 -3.02 -10.88 9.34
CA ALA A 91 -2.16 -10.11 10.26
C ALA A 91 -0.67 -10.12 9.88
N HIS A 92 -0.24 -11.06 9.04
CA HIS A 92 1.15 -11.16 8.57
C HIS A 92 1.66 -9.90 7.88
N VAL A 93 0.77 -9.05 7.36
CA VAL A 93 1.15 -7.78 6.71
C VAL A 93 1.27 -6.60 7.68
N ALA A 94 0.65 -6.70 8.86
CA ALA A 94 0.62 -5.61 9.84
C ALA A 94 1.92 -5.49 10.65
N GLU A 95 2.57 -6.63 10.93
CA GLU A 95 3.81 -6.66 11.74
C GLU A 95 4.98 -5.92 11.05
N ALA A 96 5.02 -5.89 9.71
CA ALA A 96 6.04 -5.20 8.92
C ALA A 96 6.01 -3.66 9.08
N ARG A 97 4.88 -3.08 9.52
CA ARG A 97 4.70 -1.62 9.64
C ARG A 97 5.44 -0.97 10.79
N ARG A 98 5.88 -1.74 11.79
CA ARG A 98 6.57 -1.17 12.96
C ARG A 98 8.01 -0.79 12.69
N ALA A 99 8.58 -1.10 11.52
CA ALA A 99 10.01 -0.93 11.27
C ALA A 99 10.38 -0.52 9.83
N ALA A 100 10.02 0.68 9.36
CA ALA A 100 10.79 1.32 8.29
C ALA A 100 10.55 2.84 8.17
N PRO A 101 11.59 3.69 8.31
CA PRO A 101 11.55 5.07 7.86
C PRO A 101 11.86 5.17 6.35
N HIS A 102 10.89 5.72 5.62
CA HIS A 102 10.96 6.49 4.36
C HIS A 102 12.20 6.37 3.45
N ALA A 103 12.05 5.64 2.34
CA ALA A 103 12.84 5.84 1.12
C ALA A 103 11.94 6.41 0.00
N LEU A 104 11.35 7.59 0.22
CA LEU A 104 10.72 8.35 -0.86
C LEU A 104 11.84 8.85 -1.79
N HIS A 105 12.15 8.09 -2.85
CA HIS A 105 13.01 8.55 -3.92
C HIS A 105 12.33 9.72 -4.62
N ALA A 106 12.64 10.92 -4.15
CA ALA A 106 12.36 12.16 -4.83
C ALA A 106 13.07 12.10 -6.19
N ALA A 107 12.29 11.86 -7.24
CA ALA A 107 12.70 12.13 -8.61
C ALA A 107 13.04 13.62 -8.71
N ARG A 108 14.34 13.94 -8.63
CA ARG A 108 14.88 15.25 -8.96
C ARG A 108 16.01 15.09 -9.98
N ARG A 109 15.64 15.50 -11.21
CA ARG A 109 16.43 16.03 -12.34
C ARG A 109 17.58 15.21 -12.88
#